data_AF-A0A8T5NKJ4-F1
#
_entry.id   AF-A0A8T5NKJ4-F1
#
_cell.length_a   1.000
_cell.length_b   1.000
_cell.length_c   1.000
_cell.angle_alpha   90.00
_cell.angle_beta   90.00
_cell.angle_gamma   90.00
#
_symmetry.space_group_name_H-M   'P 1'
#
loop_
_entity.id
_entity.type
_entity.pdbx_description
1 polymer ?
#
loop_
_entity_poly.entity_id
_entity_poly.type
_entity_poly.pdbx_seq_one_letter_code
_entity_poly.pdbx_strand_id
1 'polypeptide(L)'
;MSKMISTVTSSEKRKNLLIYLLDGPKSLEEIRTSLKVTSSGMIPQIRKMEDQKLVRSEGKRYVLTDVGTVIAEVLNSFINTTDIIEKYLDFWSSHNINAIPPHLLKRIYELGNCSLIETKLSEIHEPHKDFLENISRSRKIMGISPIFHSSYPSLFLQLARSGADISLLLAGEVYDRLNNEYKDILDEFLRISTTRLYVSKEDIK
;
A
#
# COMPACT_ATOMS: atom_id res chain seq x y z
N MET A 1 -8.62 -27.23 12.29
CA MET A 1 -7.63 -26.14 12.17
C MET A 1 -6.24 -26.77 12.16
N SER A 2 -5.32 -26.37 11.26
CA SER A 2 -3.99 -26.99 11.22
C SER A 2 -3.18 -26.67 12.49
N LYS A 3 -2.30 -27.59 12.90
CA LYS A 3 -1.43 -27.43 14.07
C LYS A 3 -0.54 -26.17 13.97
N MET A 4 -0.10 -25.84 12.76
CA MET A 4 0.71 -24.65 12.47
C MET A 4 -0.10 -23.36 12.64
N ILE A 5 -1.32 -23.28 12.10
CA ILE A 5 -2.20 -22.12 12.28
C ILE A 5 -2.41 -21.88 13.77
N SER A 6 -2.80 -22.91 14.53
CA SER A 6 -2.96 -22.79 15.97
C SER A 6 -1.68 -22.34 16.68
N THR A 7 -0.52 -22.83 16.25
CA THR A 7 0.78 -22.42 16.82
C THR A 7 1.06 -20.94 16.59
N VAL A 8 0.78 -20.44 15.39
CA VAL A 8 1.09 -19.06 15.03
C VAL A 8 0.07 -18.09 15.63
N THR A 9 -1.22 -18.38 15.55
CA THR A 9 -2.27 -17.38 15.84
C THR A 9 -2.70 -17.32 17.31
N SER A 10 -2.55 -18.39 18.08
CA SER A 10 -3.09 -18.47 19.46
C SER A 10 -2.21 -17.83 20.54
N SER A 11 -1.06 -17.24 20.19
CA SER A 11 -0.17 -16.64 21.18
C SER A 11 0.48 -15.36 20.66
N GLU A 12 0.19 -14.26 21.34
CA GLU A 12 0.78 -12.95 21.07
C GLU A 12 2.31 -12.99 21.03
N LYS A 13 2.93 -13.68 22.00
CA LYS A 13 4.38 -13.81 22.08
C LYS A 13 4.98 -14.50 20.85
N ARG A 14 4.30 -15.53 20.31
CA ARG A 14 4.78 -16.25 19.12
C ARG A 14 4.60 -15.44 17.86
N LYS A 15 3.45 -14.77 17.69
CA LYS A 15 3.22 -13.82 16.60
C LYS A 15 4.33 -12.76 16.58
N ASN A 16 4.50 -12.04 17.69
CA ASN A 16 5.45 -10.94 17.78
C ASN A 16 6.90 -11.38 17.59
N LEU A 17 7.26 -12.59 18.04
CA LEU A 17 8.58 -13.12 17.77
C LEU A 17 8.80 -13.44 16.28
N LEU A 18 7.83 -14.08 15.60
CA LEU A 18 7.95 -14.37 14.17
C LEU A 18 8.14 -13.09 13.36
N ILE A 19 7.33 -12.06 13.64
CA ILE A 19 7.45 -10.75 12.98
C ILE A 19 8.80 -10.10 13.29
N TYR A 20 9.24 -10.10 14.55
CA TYR A 20 10.53 -9.49 14.94
C TYR A 20 11.76 -10.17 14.32
N LEU A 21 11.66 -11.47 14.02
CA LEU A 21 12.73 -12.22 13.35
C LEU A 21 12.75 -12.03 11.83
N LEU A 22 11.74 -11.37 11.21
CA LEU A 22 11.81 -10.95 9.80
C LEU A 22 12.95 -9.94 9.59
N ASP A 23 13.24 -9.11 10.61
CA ASP A 23 14.37 -8.17 10.63
C ASP A 23 15.74 -8.86 10.88
N GLY A 24 15.80 -10.18 10.75
CA GLY A 24 17.01 -10.99 10.87
C GLY A 24 17.27 -11.57 12.27
N PRO A 25 18.46 -12.21 12.45
CA PRO A 25 18.80 -12.96 13.67
C PRO A 25 18.81 -12.11 14.95
N LYS A 26 18.20 -12.61 16.04
CA LYS A 26 18.13 -11.92 17.34
C LYS A 26 18.59 -12.81 18.49
N SER A 27 19.28 -12.23 19.46
CA SER A 27 19.59 -12.88 20.74
C SER A 27 18.37 -12.91 21.68
N LEU A 28 18.42 -13.73 22.72
CA LEU A 28 17.36 -13.77 23.74
C LEU A 28 17.19 -12.42 24.45
N GLU A 29 18.27 -11.66 24.63
CA GLU A 29 18.24 -10.35 25.27
C GLU A 29 17.53 -9.32 24.39
N GLU A 30 17.87 -9.27 23.09
CA GLU A 30 17.19 -8.42 22.10
C GLU A 30 15.68 -8.73 22.07
N ILE A 31 15.30 -10.00 22.03
CA ILE A 31 13.90 -10.44 22.05
C ILE A 31 13.19 -9.98 23.33
N ARG A 32 13.82 -10.15 24.50
CA ARG A 32 13.22 -9.73 25.77
C ARG A 32 12.97 -8.23 25.84
N THR A 33 13.96 -7.46 25.43
CA THR A 33 13.92 -6.00 25.49
C THR A 33 12.89 -5.46 24.50
N SER A 34 12.94 -5.91 23.24
CA SER A 34 12.04 -5.41 22.19
C SER A 34 10.59 -5.83 22.42
N LEU A 35 10.35 -7.09 22.83
CA LEU A 35 8.99 -7.61 23.02
C LEU A 35 8.47 -7.43 24.45
N LYS A 36 9.26 -6.83 25.36
CA LYS A 36 8.92 -6.62 26.78
C LYS A 36 8.46 -7.92 27.47
N VAL A 37 9.22 -9.01 27.27
CA VAL A 37 8.93 -10.35 27.83
C VAL A 37 10.04 -10.85 28.74
N THR A 38 9.75 -11.87 29.56
CA THR A 38 10.75 -12.56 30.41
C THR A 38 11.36 -13.77 29.71
N SER A 39 12.59 -14.16 30.07
CA SER A 39 13.21 -15.38 29.54
C SER A 39 12.34 -16.62 29.81
N SER A 40 11.86 -16.77 31.06
CA SER A 40 11.03 -17.90 31.48
C SER A 40 9.71 -17.98 30.72
N GLY A 41 9.15 -16.83 30.33
CA GLY A 41 7.93 -16.77 29.53
C GLY A 41 8.16 -16.98 28.03
N MET A 42 9.38 -16.74 27.52
CA MET A 42 9.68 -16.76 26.09
C MET A 42 10.36 -18.06 25.62
N ILE A 43 11.26 -18.62 26.42
CA ILE A 43 11.96 -19.88 26.08
C ILE A 43 10.99 -21.02 25.73
N PRO A 44 9.90 -21.26 26.50
CA PRO A 44 8.93 -22.31 26.12
C PRO A 44 8.23 -22.04 24.79
N GLN A 45 8.05 -20.77 24.42
CA GLN A 45 7.42 -20.39 23.15
C GLN A 45 8.38 -20.60 21.97
N ILE A 46 9.65 -20.25 22.15
CA ILE A 46 10.71 -20.52 21.16
C ILE A 46 10.80 -22.02 20.90
N ARG A 47 10.90 -22.84 21.95
CA ARG A 47 10.96 -24.31 21.82
C ARG A 47 9.77 -24.87 21.04
N LYS A 48 8.54 -24.41 21.33
CA LYS A 48 7.34 -24.81 20.56
C LYS A 48 7.43 -24.44 19.08
N MET A 49 8.07 -23.33 18.73
CA MET A 49 8.26 -22.92 17.33
C MET A 49 9.39 -23.68 16.65
N GLU A 50 10.45 -24.04 17.38
CA GLU A 50 11.49 -24.97 16.92
C GLU A 50 10.90 -26.37 16.64
N ASP A 51 10.05 -26.89 17.52
CA ASP A 51 9.32 -28.16 17.32
C ASP A 51 8.41 -28.15 16.08
N GLN A 52 8.00 -26.96 15.63
CA GLN A 52 7.21 -26.75 14.41
C GLN A 52 8.07 -26.31 13.22
N LYS A 53 9.41 -26.31 13.36
CA LYS A 53 10.38 -25.90 12.35
C LYS A 53 10.16 -24.48 11.82
N LEU A 54 9.63 -23.56 12.63
CA LEU A 54 9.43 -22.15 12.28
C LEU A 54 10.65 -21.30 12.66
N VAL A 55 11.28 -21.64 13.78
CA VAL A 55 12.48 -20.97 14.29
C VAL A 55 13.57 -22.01 14.48
N ARG A 56 14.83 -21.61 14.40
CA ARG A 56 15.97 -22.41 14.82
C ARG A 56 16.98 -21.55 15.59
N SER A 57 17.76 -22.20 16.43
CA SER A 57 18.89 -21.60 17.11
C SER A 57 20.15 -21.69 16.24
N GLU A 58 20.86 -20.58 16.08
CA GLU A 58 22.19 -20.48 15.46
C GLU A 58 23.16 -19.81 16.44
N GLY A 59 23.98 -20.63 17.11
CA GLY A 59 24.85 -20.18 18.19
C GLY A 59 24.03 -19.63 19.37
N LYS A 60 24.17 -18.32 19.65
CA LYS A 60 23.43 -17.61 20.71
C LYS A 60 22.25 -16.79 20.18
N ARG A 61 21.85 -16.99 18.93
CA ARG A 61 20.79 -16.24 18.25
C ARG A 61 19.70 -17.17 17.73
N TYR A 62 18.52 -16.61 17.54
CA TYR A 62 17.38 -17.28 16.93
C TYR A 62 17.12 -16.66 15.55
N VAL A 63 16.78 -17.52 14.59
CA VAL A 63 16.50 -17.14 13.20
C VAL A 63 15.24 -17.86 12.71
N LEU A 64 14.56 -17.25 11.74
CA LEU A 64 13.51 -17.95 10.99
C LEU A 64 14.15 -19.05 10.13
N THR A 65 13.47 -20.18 10.03
CA THR A 65 13.73 -21.16 8.95
C THR A 65 13.05 -20.67 7.67
N ASP A 66 13.30 -21.32 6.52
CA ASP A 66 12.60 -20.96 5.28
C ASP A 66 11.07 -21.09 5.41
N VAL A 67 10.60 -22.13 6.12
CA VAL A 67 9.18 -22.31 6.45
C VAL A 67 8.70 -21.20 7.38
N GLY A 68 9.50 -20.85 8.39
CA GLY A 68 9.22 -19.74 9.29
C GLY A 68 9.08 -18.40 8.57
N THR A 69 9.96 -18.12 7.61
CA THR A 69 9.95 -16.89 6.80
C THR A 69 8.67 -16.79 5.99
N VAL A 70 8.29 -17.84 5.24
CA VAL A 70 7.03 -17.84 4.47
C VAL A 70 5.82 -17.57 5.37
N ILE A 71 5.77 -18.20 6.55
CA ILE A 71 4.66 -18.03 7.49
C ILE A 71 4.66 -16.64 8.12
N ALA A 72 5.83 -16.11 8.49
CA ALA A 72 5.97 -14.80 9.10
C ALA A 72 5.59 -13.68 8.11
N GLU A 73 5.97 -13.77 6.84
CA GLU A 73 5.60 -12.80 5.80
C GLU A 73 4.09 -12.73 5.57
N VAL A 74 3.43 -13.89 5.49
CA VAL A 74 1.96 -13.97 5.34
C VAL A 74 1.27 -13.40 6.59
N LEU A 75 1.77 -13.74 7.78
CA LEU A 75 1.24 -13.22 9.04
C LEU A 75 1.40 -11.69 9.12
N ASN A 76 2.57 -11.17 8.74
CA ASN A 76 2.85 -9.73 8.75
C ASN A 76 1.89 -8.98 7.82
N SER A 77 1.73 -9.50 6.59
CA SER A 77 0.82 -8.93 5.60
C SER A 77 -0.63 -8.93 6.10
N PHE A 78 -1.05 -9.99 6.80
CA PHE A 78 -2.38 -10.08 7.40
C PHE A 78 -2.59 -9.06 8.52
N ILE A 79 -1.65 -8.94 9.47
CA ILE A 79 -1.70 -7.97 10.57
C ILE A 79 -1.75 -6.53 10.01
N ASN A 80 -0.84 -6.20 9.09
CA ASN A 80 -0.81 -4.86 8.48
C ASN A 80 -2.10 -4.57 7.67
N THR A 81 -2.73 -5.59 7.09
CA THR A 81 -4.05 -5.44 6.46
C THR A 81 -5.10 -5.10 7.50
N THR A 82 -5.17 -5.85 8.61
CA THR A 82 -6.16 -5.58 9.66
C THR A 82 -5.99 -4.19 10.24
N ASP A 83 -4.76 -3.75 10.47
CA ASP A 83 -4.47 -2.42 11.02
C ASP A 83 -5.00 -1.29 10.12
N ILE A 84 -4.86 -1.39 8.80
CA ILE A 84 -5.37 -0.39 7.85
C ILE A 84 -6.89 -0.42 7.74
N ILE A 85 -7.48 -1.62 7.74
CA ILE A 85 -8.94 -1.76 7.70
C ILE A 85 -9.56 -1.18 8.97
N GLU A 86 -8.99 -1.48 10.14
CA GLU A 86 -9.45 -0.93 11.42
C GLU A 86 -9.24 0.59 11.50
N LYS A 87 -8.10 1.11 11.01
CA LYS A 87 -7.80 2.54 11.00
C LYS A 87 -8.79 3.36 10.16
N TYR A 88 -9.32 2.80 9.07
CA TYR A 88 -10.22 3.47 8.13
C TYR A 88 -11.52 2.69 7.89
N LEU A 89 -12.09 2.12 8.95
CA LEU A 89 -13.19 1.16 8.86
C LEU A 89 -14.42 1.72 8.12
N ASP A 90 -14.82 2.96 8.42
CA ASP A 90 -15.99 3.58 7.79
C ASP A 90 -15.80 3.80 6.28
N PHE A 91 -14.60 4.19 5.86
CA PHE A 91 -14.23 4.30 4.45
C PHE A 91 -14.33 2.94 3.77
N TRP A 92 -13.65 1.91 4.28
CA TRP A 92 -13.64 0.57 3.67
C TRP A 92 -15.03 -0.09 3.65
N SER A 93 -15.89 0.23 4.61
CA SER A 93 -17.26 -0.32 4.69
C SER A 93 -18.18 0.15 3.56
N SER A 94 -17.86 1.29 2.94
CA SER A 94 -18.66 1.90 1.87
C SER A 94 -17.92 1.98 0.52
N HIS A 95 -16.62 1.73 0.50
CA HIS A 95 -15.79 1.85 -0.69
C HIS A 95 -15.92 0.63 -1.62
N ASN A 96 -16.07 0.88 -2.93
CA ASN A 96 -16.14 -0.17 -3.93
C ASN A 96 -14.74 -0.70 -4.29
N ILE A 97 -14.41 -1.90 -3.82
CA ILE A 97 -13.11 -2.53 -4.10
C ILE A 97 -13.05 -3.32 -5.41
N ASN A 98 -14.15 -3.47 -6.15
CA ASN A 98 -14.21 -4.34 -7.32
C ASN A 98 -13.30 -3.89 -8.47
N ALA A 99 -12.97 -2.59 -8.51
CA ALA A 99 -12.03 -2.03 -9.49
C ALA A 99 -10.57 -2.38 -9.18
N ILE A 100 -10.25 -2.86 -7.98
CA ILE A 100 -8.88 -3.19 -7.58
C ILE A 100 -8.53 -4.60 -8.10
N PRO A 101 -7.48 -4.75 -8.93
CA PRO A 101 -7.04 -6.05 -9.40
C PRO A 101 -6.76 -7.03 -8.24
N PRO A 102 -7.16 -8.32 -8.34
CA PRO A 102 -7.05 -9.27 -7.23
C PRO A 102 -5.63 -9.41 -6.64
N HIS A 103 -4.59 -9.23 -7.46
CA HIS A 103 -3.20 -9.29 -7.01
C HIS A 103 -2.77 -8.03 -6.23
N LEU A 104 -3.37 -6.87 -6.49
CA LEU A 104 -3.16 -5.64 -5.71
C LEU A 104 -4.00 -5.67 -4.43
N LEU A 105 -5.21 -6.24 -4.48
CA LEU A 105 -6.04 -6.39 -3.27
C LEU A 105 -5.35 -7.25 -2.20
N LYS A 106 -4.61 -8.28 -2.60
CA LYS A 106 -3.77 -9.09 -1.69
C LYS A 106 -2.62 -8.30 -1.05
N ARG A 107 -2.30 -7.11 -1.58
CA ARG A 107 -1.22 -6.23 -1.17
C ARG A 107 -1.73 -4.94 -0.52
N ILE A 108 -3.00 -4.91 -0.10
CA ILE A 108 -3.62 -3.70 0.49
C ILE A 108 -2.88 -3.20 1.73
N TYR A 109 -2.18 -4.10 2.45
CA TYR A 109 -1.30 -3.76 3.57
C TYR A 109 -0.19 -2.76 3.22
N GLU A 110 0.17 -2.61 1.96
CA GLU A 110 1.18 -1.63 1.52
C GLU A 110 0.69 -0.18 1.67
N LEU A 111 -0.61 0.03 1.91
CA LEU A 111 -1.19 1.33 2.25
C LEU A 111 -0.96 1.73 3.72
N GLY A 112 -0.15 1.00 4.49
CA GLY A 112 0.04 1.23 5.94
C GLY A 112 0.45 2.66 6.32
N ASN A 113 1.19 3.32 5.44
CA ASN A 113 1.63 4.71 5.60
C ASN A 113 0.77 5.73 4.83
N CYS A 114 -0.49 5.40 4.55
CA CYS A 114 -1.42 6.35 3.93
C CYS A 114 -2.18 7.19 4.98
N SER A 115 -2.70 8.32 4.50
CA SER A 115 -3.61 9.20 5.21
C SER A 115 -4.92 9.32 4.43
N LEU A 116 -6.05 9.19 5.11
CA LEU A 116 -7.35 9.52 4.54
C LEU A 116 -7.58 11.03 4.62
N ILE A 117 -7.86 11.65 3.48
CA ILE A 117 -8.24 13.06 3.37
C ILE A 117 -9.73 13.08 3.05
N GLU A 118 -10.52 13.68 3.94
CA GLU A 118 -11.96 13.83 3.76
C GLU A 118 -12.30 15.29 3.48
N THR A 119 -13.28 15.52 2.61
CA THR A 119 -13.71 16.86 2.22
C THR A 119 -15.23 16.93 2.26
N LYS A 120 -15.75 18.10 2.60
CA LYS A 120 -17.20 18.31 2.66
C LYS A 120 -17.78 18.24 1.25
N LEU A 121 -19.03 17.80 1.13
CA LEU A 121 -19.74 17.75 -0.15
C LEU A 121 -19.76 19.12 -0.86
N SER A 122 -19.75 20.22 -0.10
CA SER A 122 -19.67 21.60 -0.62
C SER A 122 -18.38 21.93 -1.38
N GLU A 123 -17.34 21.12 -1.23
CA GLU A 123 -16.00 21.34 -1.77
C GLU A 123 -15.59 20.24 -2.77
N ILE A 124 -16.51 19.32 -3.14
CA ILE A 124 -16.23 18.17 -4.01
C ILE A 124 -15.78 18.56 -5.43
N HIS A 125 -16.10 19.78 -5.86
CA HIS A 125 -15.73 20.30 -7.17
C HIS A 125 -14.38 21.00 -7.17
N GLU A 126 -13.78 21.27 -6.01
CA GLU A 126 -12.49 21.94 -5.92
C GLU A 126 -11.36 20.90 -5.87
N PRO A 127 -10.27 21.08 -6.63
CA PRO A 127 -9.09 20.24 -6.46
C PRO A 127 -8.57 20.36 -5.02
N HIS A 128 -8.41 19.23 -4.34
CA HIS A 128 -7.90 19.23 -2.97
C HIS A 128 -6.55 19.95 -2.91
N LYS A 129 -6.41 20.93 -2.00
CA LYS A 129 -5.17 21.70 -1.83
C LYS A 129 -3.96 20.79 -1.61
N ASP A 130 -4.13 19.74 -0.82
CA ASP A 130 -3.10 18.74 -0.55
C ASP A 130 -2.72 17.96 -1.81
N PHE A 131 -3.70 17.63 -2.67
CA PHE A 131 -3.44 17.01 -3.97
C PHE A 131 -2.61 17.94 -4.86
N LEU A 132 -3.00 19.22 -4.97
CA LEU A 132 -2.28 20.21 -5.77
C LEU A 132 -0.84 20.43 -5.26
N GLU A 133 -0.65 20.51 -3.95
CA GLU A 133 0.67 20.67 -3.35
C GLU A 133 1.56 19.44 -3.63
N ASN A 134 1.03 18.24 -3.44
CA ASN A 134 1.77 17.00 -3.66
C ASN A 134 2.11 16.77 -5.14
N ILE A 135 1.15 16.97 -6.05
CA ILE A 135 1.36 16.75 -7.48
C ILE A 135 2.34 17.79 -8.06
N SER A 136 2.33 19.03 -7.56
CA SER A 136 3.25 20.09 -8.00
C SER A 136 4.72 19.80 -7.72
N ARG A 137 5.02 18.99 -6.69
CA ARG A 137 6.39 18.60 -6.30
C ARG A 137 6.81 17.26 -6.91
N SER A 138 5.91 16.57 -7.60
CA SER A 138 6.12 15.22 -8.10
C SER A 138 6.92 15.23 -9.41
N ARG A 139 7.98 14.41 -9.46
CA ARG A 139 8.79 14.22 -10.68
C ARG A 139 8.26 13.14 -11.60
N LYS A 140 7.51 12.19 -11.04
CA LYS A 140 6.88 11.08 -11.76
C LYS A 140 5.42 11.01 -11.32
N ILE A 141 4.52 11.06 -12.29
CA ILE A 141 3.08 11.13 -12.07
C ILE A 141 2.43 10.01 -12.88
N MET A 142 1.70 9.14 -12.20
CA MET A 142 0.85 8.14 -12.81
C MET A 142 -0.57 8.39 -12.30
N GLY A 143 -1.47 8.75 -13.20
CA GLY A 143 -2.82 9.19 -12.84
C GLY A 143 -3.89 8.45 -13.63
N ILE A 144 -5.03 8.24 -12.98
CA ILE A 144 -6.26 7.78 -13.62
C ILE A 144 -7.30 8.88 -13.42
N SER A 145 -7.95 9.35 -14.48
CA SER A 145 -8.93 10.44 -14.44
C SER A 145 -10.27 9.94 -15.00
N PRO A 146 -11.17 9.43 -14.15
CA PRO A 146 -12.53 9.06 -14.56
C PRO A 146 -13.43 10.30 -14.75
N ILE A 147 -13.10 11.42 -14.10
CA ILE A 147 -13.88 12.65 -14.10
C ILE A 147 -13.03 13.78 -14.70
N PHE A 148 -13.68 14.69 -15.43
CA PHE A 148 -13.06 15.88 -15.98
C PHE A 148 -13.15 17.07 -15.01
N HIS A 149 -12.03 17.78 -14.81
CA HIS A 149 -11.99 19.06 -14.10
C HIS A 149 -11.33 20.11 -14.99
N SER A 150 -11.93 21.30 -15.12
CA SER A 150 -11.50 22.34 -16.08
C SER A 150 -10.10 22.91 -15.84
N SER A 151 -9.60 22.85 -14.59
CA SER A 151 -8.23 23.29 -14.27
C SER A 151 -7.15 22.26 -14.61
N TYR A 152 -7.50 20.98 -14.78
CA TYR A 152 -6.54 19.90 -14.95
C TYR A 152 -5.74 19.98 -16.26
N PRO A 153 -6.33 20.28 -17.44
CA PRO A 153 -5.56 20.39 -18.68
C PRO A 153 -4.35 21.33 -18.56
N SER A 154 -4.57 22.56 -18.08
CA SER A 154 -3.51 23.54 -17.90
C SER A 154 -2.50 23.13 -16.82
N LEU A 155 -2.97 22.57 -15.70
CA LEU A 155 -2.11 22.07 -14.61
C LEU A 155 -1.15 20.99 -15.12
N PHE A 156 -1.67 19.95 -15.76
CA PHE A 156 -0.84 18.83 -16.23
C PHE A 156 0.11 19.24 -17.36
N LEU A 157 -0.28 20.17 -18.23
CA LEU A 157 0.65 20.75 -19.20
C LEU A 157 1.79 21.52 -18.52
N GLN A 158 1.50 22.30 -17.48
CA GLN A 158 2.53 23.00 -16.71
C GLN A 158 3.50 22.02 -16.03
N LEU A 159 3.00 20.93 -15.46
CA LEU A 159 3.83 19.88 -14.87
C LEU A 159 4.68 19.16 -15.92
N ALA A 160 4.14 18.92 -17.11
CA ALA A 160 4.90 18.34 -18.21
C ALA A 160 6.04 19.29 -18.65
N ARG A 161 5.76 20.59 -18.78
CA ARG A 161 6.76 21.62 -19.14
C ARG A 161 7.86 21.78 -18.09
N SER A 162 7.59 21.51 -16.82
CA SER A 162 8.62 21.50 -15.77
C SER A 162 9.50 20.24 -15.78
N GLY A 163 9.23 19.30 -16.68
CA GLY A 163 10.04 18.10 -16.90
C GLY A 163 9.57 16.87 -16.12
N ALA A 164 8.35 16.86 -15.58
CA ALA A 164 7.80 15.66 -14.96
C ALA A 164 7.57 14.53 -15.98
N ASP A 165 7.80 13.29 -15.56
CA ASP A 165 7.42 12.07 -16.29
C ASP A 165 5.96 11.72 -15.96
N ILE A 166 5.06 11.94 -16.92
CA ILE A 166 3.61 11.89 -16.69
C ILE A 166 3.00 10.77 -17.53
N SER A 167 2.22 9.90 -16.90
CA SER A 167 1.41 8.90 -17.57
C SER A 167 -0.02 8.98 -17.06
N LEU A 168 -0.97 9.31 -17.93
CA LEU A 168 -2.39 9.48 -17.59
C LEU A 168 -3.25 8.44 -18.32
N LEU A 169 -4.18 7.83 -17.60
CA LEU A 169 -5.26 7.02 -18.14
C LEU A 169 -6.58 7.79 -17.98
N LEU A 170 -7.23 8.13 -19.08
CA LEU A 170 -8.51 8.85 -19.09
C LEU A 170 -9.67 7.90 -19.39
N ALA A 171 -10.84 8.18 -18.82
CA ALA A 171 -12.09 7.65 -19.35
C ALA A 171 -12.36 8.25 -20.75
N GLY A 172 -13.07 7.51 -21.61
CA GLY A 172 -13.35 7.93 -22.99
C GLY A 172 -13.99 9.32 -23.07
N GLU A 173 -15.02 9.55 -22.25
CA GLU A 173 -15.74 10.82 -22.18
C GLU A 173 -14.84 12.01 -21.78
N VAL A 174 -13.90 11.77 -20.88
CA VAL A 174 -12.91 12.77 -20.42
C VAL A 174 -11.96 13.13 -21.56
N TYR A 175 -11.51 12.12 -22.33
CA TYR A 175 -10.67 12.35 -23.50
C TYR A 175 -11.42 13.10 -24.61
N ASP A 176 -12.65 12.70 -24.92
CA ASP A 176 -13.46 13.35 -25.96
C ASP A 176 -13.66 14.82 -25.63
N ARG A 177 -13.98 15.13 -24.38
CA ARG A 177 -14.09 16.50 -23.90
C ARG A 177 -12.76 17.27 -24.02
N LEU A 178 -11.65 16.66 -23.60
CA LEU A 178 -10.32 17.27 -23.71
C LEU A 178 -9.95 17.58 -25.16
N ASN A 179 -10.21 16.67 -26.10
CA ASN A 179 -9.91 16.83 -27.51
C ASN A 179 -10.83 17.86 -28.21
N ASN A 180 -12.08 18.02 -27.74
CA ASN A 180 -13.02 18.98 -28.30
C ASN A 180 -12.83 20.41 -27.75
N GLU A 181 -12.62 20.55 -26.44
CA GLU A 181 -12.59 21.85 -25.75
C GLU A 181 -11.16 22.38 -25.52
N TYR A 182 -10.15 21.51 -25.44
CA TYR A 182 -8.77 21.88 -25.06
C TYR A 182 -7.72 21.27 -26.00
N LYS A 183 -8.06 21.19 -27.30
CA LYS A 183 -7.24 20.53 -28.32
C LYS A 183 -5.79 21.00 -28.33
N ASP A 184 -5.55 22.31 -28.28
CA ASP A 184 -4.20 22.88 -28.33
C ASP A 184 -3.35 22.44 -27.13
N ILE A 185 -3.94 22.36 -25.93
CA ILE A 185 -3.27 21.89 -24.72
C ILE A 185 -2.95 20.39 -24.83
N LEU A 186 -3.89 19.60 -25.32
CA LEU A 186 -3.71 18.17 -25.55
C LEU A 186 -2.59 17.90 -26.55
N ASP A 187 -2.61 18.57 -27.70
CA ASP A 187 -1.62 18.40 -28.76
C ASP A 187 -0.22 18.80 -28.27
N GLU A 188 -0.11 19.88 -27.49
CA GLU A 188 1.17 20.26 -26.88
C GLU A 188 1.64 19.22 -25.84
N PHE A 189 0.74 18.78 -24.96
CA PHE A 189 1.06 17.78 -23.94
C PHE A 189 1.64 16.51 -24.59
N LEU A 190 1.02 16.02 -25.68
CA LEU A 190 1.45 14.82 -26.40
C LEU A 190 2.78 14.99 -27.16
N ARG A 191 3.22 16.22 -27.46
CA ARG A 191 4.53 16.47 -28.08
C ARG A 191 5.69 16.39 -27.09
N ILE A 192 5.42 16.49 -25.79
CA ILE A 192 6.45 16.41 -24.76
C ILE A 192 6.84 14.94 -24.56
N SER A 193 8.12 14.61 -24.81
CA SER A 193 8.61 13.21 -24.80
C SER A 193 8.43 12.45 -23.48
N THR A 194 8.24 13.16 -22.37
CA THR A 194 8.04 12.58 -21.02
C THR A 194 6.58 12.35 -20.67
N THR A 195 5.64 12.60 -21.59
CA THR A 195 4.22 12.39 -21.36
C THR A 195 3.69 11.16 -22.09
N ARG A 196 2.69 10.51 -21.50
CA ARG A 196 1.95 9.40 -22.09
C ARG A 196 0.49 9.56 -21.72
N LEU A 197 -0.39 9.40 -22.71
CA LEU A 197 -1.84 9.44 -22.52
C LEU A 197 -2.44 8.15 -23.04
N TYR A 198 -3.26 7.52 -22.21
CA TYR A 198 -4.01 6.33 -22.53
C TYR A 198 -5.49 6.63 -22.35
N VAL A 199 -6.33 5.99 -23.16
CA VAL A 199 -7.79 6.08 -23.04
C VAL A 199 -8.32 4.69 -22.74
N SER A 200 -9.08 4.56 -21.65
CA SER A 200 -9.70 3.30 -21.28
C SER A 200 -10.83 2.96 -22.23
N LYS A 201 -10.92 1.68 -22.61
CA LYS A 201 -12.07 1.11 -23.34
C LYS A 201 -13.19 0.67 -22.40
N GLU A 202 -12.88 0.52 -21.12
CA GLU A 202 -13.79 0.14 -20.07
C GLU A 202 -14.13 1.38 -19.23
N ASP A 203 -15.32 1.40 -18.63
CA ASP A 203 -15.70 2.44 -17.70
C ASP A 203 -14.79 2.41 -16.48
N ILE A 204 -14.08 3.52 -16.26
CA ILE A 204 -13.32 3.74 -15.06
C ILE A 204 -14.30 4.24 -14.01
N LYS A 205 -14.64 3.39 -13.04
CA LYS A 205 -15.53 3.73 -11.92
C LYS A 205 -14.78 4.27 -10.72
#